data_AF-A0AAV0WJ40-F1
#
_entry.id   AF-A0AAV0WJ40-F1
#
_cell.length_a   1.000
_cell.length_b   1.000
_cell.length_c   1.000
_cell.angle_alpha   90.00
_cell.angle_beta   90.00
_cell.angle_gamma   90.00
#
_symmetry.space_group_name_H-M   'P 1'
#
loop_
_entity.id
_entity.type
_entity.pdbx_description
1 polymer ?
#
loop_
_entity_poly.entity_id
_entity_poly.type
_entity_poly.pdbx_seq_one_letter_code
_entity_poly.pdbx_strand_id
1 'polypeptide(L)'
;MAENPDGQCVICNKIMCNSSFLPAKLRRHLDTNHPKLKDKSLSFFKRHKEVQKYGGAALHKYAKTDNENATEASFMLSYRIARAGKPHTIVEDLIKPCMTEIVSCVLGEDAAKKITAVQCSNNVISDRIHKISYHIQDELICRLKNSKMFAI
;
A
#
# COMPACT_ATOMS: atom_id res chain seq x y z
N MET A 1 30.06 -11.69 -11.79
CA MET A 1 29.21 -12.84 -12.16
C MET A 1 27.78 -12.31 -12.15
N ALA A 2 27.05 -12.39 -13.27
CA ALA A 2 25.75 -11.75 -13.40
C ALA A 2 24.72 -12.41 -12.48
N GLU A 3 24.25 -11.70 -11.46
CA GLU A 3 23.07 -12.10 -10.69
C GLU A 3 21.86 -12.05 -11.62
N ASN A 4 21.42 -13.22 -12.07
CA ASN A 4 20.17 -13.38 -12.80
C ASN A 4 19.02 -13.15 -11.80
N PRO A 5 18.12 -12.18 -12.04
CA PRO A 5 17.08 -11.85 -11.09
C PRO A 5 16.15 -13.06 -10.89
N ASP A 6 15.86 -13.40 -9.64
CA ASP A 6 14.87 -14.40 -9.30
C ASP A 6 13.53 -14.07 -9.99
N GLY A 7 12.89 -15.06 -10.60
CA GLY A 7 11.59 -14.83 -11.23
C GLY A 7 10.45 -14.94 -10.21
N GLN A 8 9.40 -14.16 -10.46
CA GLN A 8 8.28 -13.99 -9.56
C GLN A 8 6.99 -14.56 -10.17
N CYS A 9 6.20 -15.28 -9.38
CA CYS A 9 4.86 -15.65 -9.80
C CYS A 9 3.99 -14.39 -9.93
N VAL A 10 3.39 -14.18 -11.10
CA VAL A 10 2.57 -12.99 -11.36
C VAL A 10 1.30 -12.96 -10.49
N ILE A 11 0.77 -14.14 -10.10
CA ILE A 11 -0.51 -14.25 -9.38
C ILE A 11 -0.37 -14.06 -7.86
N CYS A 12 0.67 -14.65 -7.26
CA CYS A 12 0.86 -14.66 -5.80
C CYS A 12 2.14 -13.98 -5.31
N ASN A 13 2.89 -13.34 -6.22
CA ASN A 13 4.13 -12.62 -5.92
C ASN A 13 5.24 -13.46 -5.27
N LYS A 14 5.09 -14.78 -5.21
CA LYS A 14 6.11 -15.69 -4.66
C LYS A 14 7.36 -15.67 -5.54
N ILE A 15 8.48 -15.32 -4.93
CA ILE A 15 9.81 -15.42 -5.54
C ILE A 15 10.19 -16.89 -5.61
N MET A 16 10.67 -17.33 -6.77
CA MET A 16 11.08 -18.71 -6.98
C MET A 16 12.51 -18.74 -7.51
N CYS A 17 13.35 -19.61 -6.94
CA CYS A 17 14.72 -19.79 -7.40
C CYS A 17 14.74 -20.20 -8.89
N ASN A 18 15.82 -19.86 -9.59
CA ASN A 18 15.97 -20.14 -11.03
C ASN A 18 15.70 -21.60 -11.45
N SER A 19 15.99 -22.57 -10.58
CA SER A 19 15.71 -24.00 -10.81
C SER A 19 14.21 -24.35 -10.83
N SER A 20 13.33 -23.40 -10.49
CA SER A 20 11.88 -23.53 -10.42
C SER A 20 11.14 -23.06 -11.67
N PHE A 21 11.85 -22.47 -12.66
CA PHE A 21 11.26 -22.08 -13.95
C PHE A 21 11.10 -23.23 -14.95
N LEU A 22 11.50 -24.44 -14.58
CA LEU A 22 11.23 -25.63 -15.39
C LEU A 22 9.71 -25.76 -15.60
N PRO A 23 9.23 -26.01 -16.85
CA PRO A 23 7.80 -26.04 -17.16
C PRO A 23 6.98 -26.94 -16.23
N ALA A 24 7.52 -28.10 -15.86
CA ALA A 24 6.87 -29.03 -14.93
C ALA A 24 6.67 -28.45 -13.52
N LYS A 25 7.63 -27.67 -13.02
CA LYS A 25 7.57 -27.03 -11.69
C LYS A 25 6.63 -25.83 -11.70
N LEU A 26 6.63 -25.03 -12.76
CA LEU A 26 5.68 -23.93 -12.95
C LEU A 26 4.25 -24.45 -13.05
N ARG A 27 4.04 -25.53 -13.80
CA ARG A 27 2.73 -26.18 -13.91
C ARG A 27 2.26 -26.76 -12.58
N ARG A 28 3.13 -27.47 -11.85
CA ARG A 28 2.81 -27.94 -10.50
C ARG A 28 2.45 -26.79 -9.56
N HIS A 29 3.19 -25.68 -9.61
CA HIS A 29 2.89 -24.49 -8.81
C HIS A 29 1.50 -23.93 -9.14
N LEU A 30 1.17 -23.78 -10.42
CA LEU A 30 -0.15 -23.33 -10.88
C LEU A 30 -1.27 -24.28 -10.42
N ASP A 31 -1.09 -25.58 -10.61
CA ASP A 31 -2.12 -26.58 -10.30
C ASP A 31 -2.37 -26.69 -8.78
N THR A 32 -1.31 -26.60 -7.97
CA THR A 32 -1.42 -26.76 -6.50
C THR A 32 -1.81 -25.48 -5.78
N ASN A 33 -1.26 -24.33 -6.17
CA ASN A 33 -1.48 -23.06 -5.46
C ASN A 33 -2.61 -22.24 -6.08
N HIS A 34 -2.91 -22.47 -7.36
CA HIS A 34 -3.90 -21.72 -8.14
C HIS A 34 -4.81 -22.64 -8.96
N PRO A 35 -5.46 -23.67 -8.37
CA PRO A 35 -6.23 -24.67 -9.09
C PRO A 35 -7.37 -24.07 -9.94
N LYS A 36 -7.90 -22.92 -9.53
CA LYS A 36 -8.96 -22.18 -10.24
C LYS A 36 -8.47 -21.45 -11.50
N LEU A 37 -7.16 -21.39 -11.73
CA LEU A 37 -6.54 -20.65 -12.83
C LEU A 37 -5.79 -21.54 -13.84
N LYS A 38 -5.81 -22.86 -13.64
CA LYS A 38 -5.08 -23.85 -14.46
C LYS A 38 -5.42 -23.78 -15.96
N ASP A 39 -6.67 -23.44 -16.30
CA ASP A 39 -7.17 -23.41 -17.67
C ASP A 39 -7.21 -21.98 -18.27
N LYS A 40 -6.63 -21.00 -17.58
CA LYS A 40 -6.61 -19.61 -18.08
C LYS A 40 -5.59 -19.45 -19.22
N SER A 41 -5.93 -18.59 -20.18
CA SER A 41 -5.10 -18.33 -21.36
C SER A 41 -3.81 -17.58 -21.01
N LEU A 42 -2.80 -17.68 -21.90
CA LEU A 42 -1.57 -16.88 -21.78
C LEU A 42 -1.84 -15.36 -21.74
N SER A 43 -2.88 -14.89 -22.43
CA SER A 43 -3.30 -13.48 -22.39
C SER A 43 -3.73 -13.03 -20.99
N PHE A 44 -4.37 -13.91 -20.20
CA PHE A 44 -4.70 -13.63 -18.81
C PHE A 44 -3.44 -13.36 -17.97
N PHE A 45 -2.44 -14.22 -18.08
CA PHE A 45 -1.18 -14.08 -17.31
C PHE A 45 -0.33 -12.91 -17.79
N LYS A 46 -0.29 -12.62 -19.10
CA LYS A 46 0.38 -11.42 -19.64
C LYS A 46 -0.26 -10.14 -19.10
N ARG A 47 -1.59 -10.04 -19.13
CA ARG A 47 -2.30 -8.88 -18.54
C ARG A 47 -1.99 -8.73 -17.05
N HIS A 48 -1.93 -9.84 -16.32
CA HIS A 48 -1.62 -9.81 -14.89
C HIS A 48 -0.15 -9.43 -14.61
N LYS A 49 0.78 -9.83 -15.48
CA LYS A 49 2.18 -9.39 -15.47
C LYS A 49 2.30 -7.89 -15.73
N GLU A 50 1.56 -7.35 -16.70
CA GLU A 50 1.54 -5.90 -16.94
C GLU A 50 1.05 -5.16 -15.70
N VAL A 51 -0.06 -5.61 -15.09
CA VAL A 51 -0.56 -5.07 -13.82
C VAL A 51 0.48 -5.13 -12.69
N GLN A 52 1.29 -6.19 -12.63
CA GLN A 52 2.36 -6.35 -11.65
C GLN A 52 3.61 -5.49 -11.96
N LYS A 53 3.96 -5.30 -13.24
CA LYS A 53 5.12 -4.53 -13.70
C LYS A 53 4.90 -3.02 -13.52
N TYR A 54 3.66 -2.56 -13.67
CA TYR A 54 3.20 -1.25 -13.20
C TYR A 54 2.84 -1.30 -11.71
N GLY A 55 3.71 -1.93 -10.90
CA GLY A 55 3.51 -2.40 -9.53
C GLY A 55 3.19 -1.36 -8.45
N GLY A 56 2.58 -0.23 -8.81
CA GLY A 56 1.65 0.48 -7.94
C GLY A 56 0.34 -0.30 -7.70
N ALA A 57 0.01 -1.33 -8.49
CA ALA A 57 -1.28 -2.02 -8.42
C ALA A 57 -1.37 -3.22 -7.45
N ALA A 58 -0.38 -3.48 -6.60
CA ALA A 58 -0.59 -4.32 -5.40
C ALA A 58 -1.49 -3.63 -4.36
N LEU A 59 -1.76 -2.34 -4.54
CA LEU A 59 -2.80 -1.55 -3.87
C LEU A 59 -4.22 -1.98 -4.30
N HIS A 60 -4.35 -2.59 -5.49
CA HIS A 60 -5.64 -2.72 -6.19
C HIS A 60 -6.53 -3.90 -5.78
N LYS A 61 -6.08 -4.79 -4.88
CA LYS A 61 -6.93 -5.86 -4.33
C LYS A 61 -7.69 -5.45 -3.05
N TYR A 62 -7.32 -4.30 -2.47
CA TYR A 62 -8.03 -3.64 -1.37
C TYR A 62 -8.81 -2.39 -1.82
N ALA A 63 -8.72 -2.03 -3.10
CA ALA A 63 -9.38 -0.89 -3.69
C ALA A 63 -10.60 -1.32 -4.53
N LYS A 64 -11.76 -1.33 -3.88
CA LYS A 64 -12.85 -0.57 -4.48
C LYS A 64 -12.45 0.90 -4.35
N THR A 65 -12.47 1.60 -5.47
CA THR A 65 -11.87 2.90 -5.82
C THR A 65 -12.04 4.08 -4.85
N ASP A 66 -12.76 3.94 -3.74
CA ASP A 66 -12.91 4.97 -2.70
C ASP A 66 -11.89 4.83 -1.55
N ASN A 67 -11.23 3.67 -1.38
CA ASN A 67 -10.43 3.37 -0.17
C ASN A 67 -8.97 3.87 -0.22
N GLU A 68 -8.36 3.98 -1.40
CA GLU A 68 -6.97 4.45 -1.54
C GLU A 68 -6.86 5.94 -1.21
N ASN A 69 -7.72 6.77 -1.82
CA ASN A 69 -7.80 8.20 -1.53
C ASN A 69 -8.14 8.47 -0.06
N ALA A 70 -9.04 7.68 0.54
CA ALA A 70 -9.36 7.79 1.96
C ALA A 70 -8.14 7.42 2.84
N THR A 71 -7.40 6.37 2.46
CA THR A 71 -6.18 5.97 3.17
C THR A 71 -5.08 7.03 3.06
N GLU A 72 -4.87 7.57 1.87
CA GLU A 72 -3.88 8.62 1.61
C GLU A 72 -4.23 9.91 2.38
N ALA A 73 -5.48 10.38 2.31
CA ALA A 73 -5.94 11.57 3.01
C ALA A 73 -5.66 11.51 4.52
N SER A 74 -5.76 10.32 5.09
CA SER A 74 -5.60 10.11 6.51
C SER A 74 -4.15 9.86 6.94
N PHE A 75 -3.28 9.35 6.05
CA PHE A 75 -1.82 9.50 6.21
C PHE A 75 -1.39 10.97 6.15
N MET A 76 -1.94 11.74 5.22
CA MET A 76 -1.65 13.17 5.08
C MET A 76 -2.05 13.95 6.35
N LEU A 77 -3.23 13.67 6.90
CA LEU A 77 -3.67 14.25 8.16
C LEU A 77 -2.73 13.86 9.32
N SER A 78 -2.38 12.57 9.43
CA SER A 78 -1.48 12.05 10.47
C SER A 78 -0.11 12.74 10.44
N TYR A 79 0.47 12.87 9.25
CA TYR A 79 1.73 13.57 9.03
C TYR A 79 1.66 15.04 9.45
N ARG A 80 0.58 15.75 9.08
CA ARG A 80 0.39 17.17 9.44
C ARG A 80 0.31 17.35 10.96
N ILE A 81 -0.38 16.47 11.66
CA ILE A 81 -0.52 16.49 13.13
C ILE A 81 0.83 16.25 13.81
N ALA A 82 1.51 15.17 13.41
CA ALA A 82 2.83 14.83 13.95
C ALA A 82 3.84 15.95 13.73
N ARG A 83 3.89 16.51 12.51
CA ARG A 83 4.78 17.61 12.16
C ARG A 83 4.46 18.90 12.94
N ALA A 84 3.19 19.13 13.29
CA ALA A 84 2.79 20.26 14.11
C ALA A 84 2.97 20.02 15.62
N GLY A 85 3.42 18.82 16.03
CA GLY A 85 3.59 18.45 17.45
C GLY A 85 2.26 18.45 18.22
N LYS A 86 1.14 18.19 17.55
CA LYS A 86 -0.19 18.19 18.18
C LYS A 86 -0.58 16.78 18.63
N PRO A 87 -1.39 16.64 19.70
CA PRO A 87 -1.87 15.34 20.13
C PRO A 87 -2.80 14.76 19.05
N HIS A 88 -2.68 13.45 18.79
CA HIS A 88 -3.54 12.78 17.81
C HIS A 88 -5.00 12.70 18.24
N THR A 89 -5.31 12.94 19.52
CA THR A 89 -6.67 12.95 20.06
C THR A 89 -7.55 14.08 19.53
N ILE A 90 -6.94 15.17 19.06
CA ILE A 90 -7.64 16.33 18.49
C ILE A 90 -8.45 15.98 17.23
N VAL A 91 -8.18 14.82 16.62
CA VAL A 91 -8.81 14.43 15.36
C VAL A 91 -10.28 14.12 15.54
N GLU A 92 -10.63 13.26 16.50
CA GLU A 92 -12.03 12.94 16.77
C GLU A 92 -12.77 14.11 17.42
N ASP A 93 -12.10 14.85 18.30
CA ASP A 93 -12.74 15.93 19.07
C ASP A 93 -13.05 17.17 18.24
N LEU A 94 -12.22 17.50 17.25
CA LEU A 94 -12.30 18.78 16.54
C LEU A 94 -12.12 18.65 15.02
N ILE A 95 -11.06 18.02 14.55
CA ILE A 95 -10.73 18.09 13.11
C ILE A 95 -11.79 17.36 12.27
N LYS A 96 -12.20 16.16 12.67
CA LYS A 96 -13.19 15.36 11.96
C LYS A 96 -14.57 16.07 11.87
N PRO A 97 -15.19 16.55 12.97
CA PRO A 97 -16.45 17.28 12.87
C PRO A 97 -16.33 18.55 12.04
N CYS A 98 -15.27 19.36 12.22
CA CYS A 98 -15.08 20.57 11.43
C CYS A 98 -14.95 20.28 9.92
N MET A 99 -14.19 19.25 9.53
CA MET A 99 -14.07 18.87 8.11
C MET A 99 -15.43 18.46 7.53
N THR A 100 -16.21 17.68 8.27
CA THR A 100 -17.55 17.24 7.84
C THR A 100 -18.51 18.42 7.70
N GLU A 101 -18.53 19.35 8.66
CA GLU A 101 -19.40 20.54 8.63
C GLU A 101 -19.06 21.48 7.47
N ILE A 102 -17.77 21.78 7.28
CA ILE A 102 -17.32 22.65 6.18
C ILE A 102 -17.68 22.04 4.83
N VAL A 103 -17.41 20.75 4.62
CA VAL A 103 -17.73 20.07 3.35
C VAL A 103 -19.23 19.98 3.15
N SER A 104 -20.01 19.71 4.19
CA SER A 104 -21.47 19.70 4.10
C SER A 104 -22.03 21.07 3.71
N CYS A 105 -21.48 22.14 4.29
CA CYS A 105 -21.90 23.52 4.01
C CYS A 105 -21.55 23.95 2.58
N VAL A 106 -20.35 23.64 2.09
CA VAL A 106 -19.84 24.13 0.81
C VAL A 106 -20.24 23.23 -0.37
N LEU A 107 -20.24 21.92 -0.18
CA LEU A 107 -20.38 20.91 -1.25
C LEU A 107 -21.61 20.01 -1.08
N GLY A 108 -22.36 20.15 0.01
CA GLY A 108 -23.55 19.36 0.32
C GLY A 108 -23.28 18.05 1.07
N GLU A 109 -24.35 17.46 1.59
CA GLU A 109 -24.27 16.27 2.46
C GLU A 109 -23.65 15.04 1.78
N ASP A 110 -23.86 14.85 0.47
CA ASP A 110 -23.31 13.69 -0.24
C ASP A 110 -21.79 13.73 -0.34
N ALA A 111 -21.19 14.93 -0.42
CA ALA A 111 -19.75 15.09 -0.32
C ALA A 111 -19.25 14.85 1.11
N ALA A 112 -20.01 15.30 2.12
CA ALA A 112 -19.68 15.10 3.53
C ALA A 112 -19.66 13.62 3.93
N LYS A 113 -20.56 12.79 3.38
CA LYS A 113 -20.57 11.33 3.57
C LYS A 113 -19.28 10.66 3.08
N LYS A 114 -18.59 11.23 2.09
CA LYS A 114 -17.29 10.71 1.64
C LYS A 114 -16.17 11.02 2.64
N ILE A 115 -16.25 12.16 3.34
CA ILE A 115 -15.31 12.52 4.40
C ILE A 115 -15.49 11.62 5.63
N THR A 116 -16.73 11.26 5.98
CA THR A 116 -16.97 10.35 7.12
C THR A 116 -16.46 8.93 6.85
N ALA A 117 -16.36 8.52 5.59
CA ALA A 117 -15.74 7.25 5.20
C ALA A 117 -14.21 7.22 5.40
N VAL A 118 -13.56 8.37 5.56
CA VAL A 118 -12.13 8.45 5.86
C VAL A 118 -11.88 7.96 7.29
N GLN A 119 -11.02 6.94 7.42
CA GLN A 119 -10.61 6.41 8.72
C GLN A 119 -9.66 7.38 9.43
N CYS A 120 -10.23 8.23 10.27
CA CYS A 120 -9.55 9.25 11.07
C CYS A 120 -9.79 9.09 12.58
N SER A 121 -9.97 7.86 13.08
CA SER A 121 -10.06 7.69 14.54
C SER A 121 -8.72 7.96 15.21
N ASN A 122 -8.73 8.34 16.49
CA ASN A 122 -7.51 8.65 17.25
C ASN A 122 -6.50 7.50 17.19
N ASN A 123 -6.98 6.25 17.32
CA ASN A 123 -6.15 5.04 17.22
C ASN A 123 -5.54 4.86 15.82
N VAL A 124 -6.33 5.09 14.77
CA VAL A 124 -5.85 4.96 13.39
C VAL A 124 -4.80 6.02 13.07
N ILE A 125 -5.01 7.26 13.52
CA ILE A 125 -4.04 8.34 13.33
C ILE A 125 -2.75 8.04 14.10
N SER A 126 -2.86 7.55 15.34
CA SER A 126 -1.70 7.11 16.12
C SER A 126 -0.91 6.02 15.39
N ASP A 127 -1.56 4.96 14.91
CA ASP A 127 -0.93 3.88 14.13
C ASP A 127 -0.22 4.41 12.87
N ARG A 128 -0.86 5.33 12.14
CA ARG A 128 -0.24 5.95 10.96
C ARG A 128 0.98 6.80 11.30
N ILE A 129 0.96 7.55 12.40
CA ILE A 129 2.12 8.31 12.88
C ILE A 129 3.30 7.35 13.14
N HIS A 130 3.04 6.21 13.81
CA HIS A 130 4.07 5.19 14.03
C HIS A 130 4.62 4.61 12.72
N LYS A 131 3.74 4.29 11.75
CA LYS A 131 4.16 3.81 10.42
C LYS A 131 5.02 4.82 9.67
N ILE A 132 4.65 6.10 9.71
CA ILE A 132 5.45 7.18 9.11
C ILE A 132 6.82 7.25 9.79
N SER A 133 6.87 7.21 11.12
CA SER A 133 8.12 7.22 11.87
C SER A 133 9.02 6.04 11.51
N TYR A 134 8.45 4.84 11.43
CA TYR A 134 9.17 3.63 11.04
C TYR A 134 9.75 3.74 9.63
N HIS A 135 8.96 4.23 8.67
CA HIS A 135 9.42 4.43 7.30
C HIS A 135 10.58 5.44 7.22
N ILE A 136 10.47 6.57 7.91
CA ILE A 136 11.54 7.58 7.95
C ILE A 136 12.82 6.99 8.57
N GLN A 137 12.69 6.20 9.63
CA GLN A 137 13.81 5.53 10.26
C GLN A 137 14.48 4.52 9.32
N ASP A 138 13.69 3.67 8.67
CA ASP A 138 14.18 2.65 7.75
C ASP A 138 14.90 3.29 6.54
N GLU A 139 14.30 4.33 5.96
CA GLU A 139 14.91 5.08 4.85
C GLU A 139 16.24 5.70 5.28
N LEU A 140 16.29 6.30 6.48
CA LEU A 140 17.51 6.89 7.02
C LEU A 140 18.60 5.81 7.23
N ILE A 141 18.25 4.66 7.80
CA ILE A 141 19.18 3.55 7.99
C ILE A 141 19.72 3.05 6.63
N CYS A 142 18.84 2.87 5.64
CA CYS A 142 19.24 2.44 4.31
C CYS A 142 20.21 3.45 3.66
N ARG A 143 19.92 4.75 3.80
CA ARG A 143 20.78 5.81 3.26
C ARG A 143 22.15 5.85 3.95
N LEU A 144 22.19 5.64 5.26
CA LEU A 144 23.44 5.65 6.00
C LEU A 144 24.28 4.41 5.69
N LYS A 145 23.69 3.21 5.61
CA LYS A 145 24.40 1.97 5.20
C LYS A 145 25.03 2.07 3.80
N ASN A 146 24.38 2.80 2.90
CA ASN A 146 24.86 3.02 1.53
C ASN A 146 25.80 4.23 1.41
N SER A 147 25.97 5.01 2.46
CA SER A 147 26.84 6.18 2.43
C SER A 147 28.29 5.79 2.65
N LYS A 148 29.20 6.31 1.82
CA LYS A 148 30.65 6.15 2.02
C LYS A 148 31.21 7.05 3.13
N MET A 149 30.39 7.97 3.65
CA MET A 149 30.80 9.00 4.61
C MET A 149 30.61 8.56 6.07
N PHE A 150 29.82 7.52 6.31
CA PHE A 150 29.46 7.05 7.64
C PHE A 150 29.65 5.53 7.70
N ALA A 151 30.26 5.04 8.77
CA ALA A 151 30.27 3.62 9.10
C ALA A 151 29.21 3.38 10.20
N ILE A 152 28.28 2.45 9.96
CA ILE A 152 27.25 2.01 10.92
C ILE A 152 27.52 0.58 11.33
#